data_AF-A0A3B0TG81-F1
#
_entry.id   AF-A0A3B0TG81-F1
#
_cell.length_a   1.000
_cell.length_b   1.000
_cell.length_c   1.000
_cell.angle_alpha   90.00
_cell.angle_beta   90.00
_cell.angle_gamma   90.00
#
_symmetry.space_group_name_H-M   'P 1'
#
loop_
_entity.id
_entity.type
_entity.pdbx_description
1 polymer ?
#
loop_
_entity_poly.entity_id
_entity_poly.type
_entity_poly.pdbx_seq_one_letter_code
_entity_poly.pdbx_strand_id
1 'polypeptide(L)'
;MQYKANSPAEYIDQLPPERQEVISKVRKIVLENLPKGFEEQMSYGMLGYVVPRSLYPEGYHSSPELPLPFINIRSQKNFVAIYHSGIYADPKLYDWFVGEYPKYVKTKLDMGKSCIR
;
A
#
# COMPACT_ATOMS: atom_id res chain seq x y z
N MET A 1 -0.12 11.68 10.79
CA MET A 1 -1.47 12.25 11.01
C MET A 1 -2.47 11.12 10.92
N GLN A 2 -3.59 11.20 11.62
CA GLN A 2 -4.68 10.22 11.50
C GLN A 2 -5.85 10.93 10.81
N TYR A 3 -6.17 10.47 9.61
CA TYR A 3 -7.31 10.95 8.84
C TYR A 3 -8.47 9.99 9.09
N LYS A 4 -9.63 10.53 9.41
CA LYS A 4 -10.85 9.74 9.54
C LYS A 4 -11.61 9.88 8.23
N ALA A 5 -11.47 8.88 7.37
CA ALA A 5 -12.11 8.84 6.06
C ALA A 5 -12.80 7.49 5.88
N ASN A 6 -13.99 7.52 5.28
CA ASN A 6 -14.81 6.35 5.01
C ASN A 6 -14.60 5.83 3.58
N SER A 7 -13.92 6.58 2.72
CA SER A 7 -13.59 6.18 1.35
C SER A 7 -12.20 6.62 0.92
N PRO A 8 -11.60 5.96 -0.09
CA PRO A 8 -10.34 6.38 -0.70
C PRO A 8 -10.32 7.83 -1.20
N ALA A 9 -11.43 8.29 -1.80
CA ALA A 9 -11.55 9.66 -2.29
C ALA A 9 -11.54 10.65 -1.12
N GLU A 10 -12.36 10.40 -0.10
CA GLU A 10 -12.41 11.24 1.10
C GLU A 10 -11.06 11.28 1.82
N TYR A 11 -10.32 10.17 1.84
CA TYR A 11 -8.98 10.14 2.40
C TYR A 11 -8.04 11.10 1.67
N ILE A 12 -8.05 11.11 0.34
CA ILE A 12 -7.22 11.98 -0.48
C ILE A 12 -7.61 13.44 -0.27
N ASP A 13 -8.91 13.76 -0.30
CA ASP A 13 -9.40 15.14 -0.16
C ASP A 13 -9.00 15.78 1.19
N GLN A 14 -8.82 14.98 2.24
CA GLN A 14 -8.35 15.43 3.55
C GLN A 14 -6.83 15.68 3.63
N LEU A 15 -6.06 15.26 2.62
CA LEU A 15 -4.62 15.45 2.62
C LEU A 15 -4.24 16.89 2.23
N PRO A 16 -3.09 17.39 2.69
CA PRO A 16 -2.50 18.60 2.14
C PRO A 16 -2.32 18.50 0.62
N PRO A 17 -2.48 19.60 -0.15
CA PRO A 17 -2.42 19.57 -1.62
C PRO A 17 -1.19 18.89 -2.19
N GLU A 18 -0.01 19.08 -1.58
CA GLU A 18 1.23 18.44 -1.99
C GLU A 18 1.22 16.92 -1.80
N ARG A 19 0.46 16.41 -0.82
CA ARG A 19 0.29 14.98 -0.57
C ARG A 19 -0.79 14.38 -1.47
N GLN A 20 -1.83 15.15 -1.82
CA GLN A 20 -2.87 14.73 -2.75
C GLN A 20 -2.27 14.33 -4.09
N GLU A 21 -1.39 15.17 -4.65
CA GLU A 21 -0.78 14.89 -5.95
C GLU A 21 0.05 13.60 -5.93
N VAL A 22 0.93 13.47 -4.93
CA VAL A 22 1.82 12.30 -4.80
C VAL A 22 1.01 11.02 -4.58
N ILE A 23 0.07 11.03 -3.64
CA ILE A 23 -0.72 9.83 -3.30
C ILE A 23 -1.66 9.47 -4.45
N SER A 24 -2.23 10.44 -5.17
CA SER A 24 -3.08 10.14 -6.34
C SER A 24 -2.29 9.49 -7.47
N LYS A 25 -1.05 9.93 -7.72
CA LYS A 25 -0.17 9.30 -8.71
C LYS A 25 0.16 7.86 -8.34
N VAL A 26 0.55 7.61 -7.09
CA VAL A 26 0.86 6.25 -6.61
C VAL A 26 -0.39 5.37 -6.65
N ARG A 27 -1.54 5.88 -6.18
CA ARG A 27 -2.85 5.18 -6.24
C ARG A 27 -3.18 4.74 -7.66
N LYS A 28 -3.04 5.64 -8.64
CA LYS A 28 -3.29 5.33 -10.05
C LYS A 28 -2.40 4.18 -10.54
N ILE A 29 -1.10 4.24 -10.28
CA ILE A 29 -0.14 3.19 -10.68
C ILE A 29 -0.51 1.85 -10.05
N VAL A 30 -0.86 1.85 -8.76
CA VAL A 30 -1.27 0.62 -8.07
C VAL A 30 -2.53 0.05 -8.71
N LEU A 31 -3.58 0.87 -8.92
CA LEU A 31 -4.83 0.41 -9.54
C LEU A 31 -4.65 -0.14 -10.96
N GLU A 32 -3.77 0.48 -11.77
CA GLU A 32 -3.47 0.01 -13.13
C GLU A 32 -2.73 -1.35 -13.15
N ASN A 33 -1.95 -1.64 -12.11
CA ASN A 33 -1.16 -2.87 -12.00
C ASN A 33 -1.74 -3.87 -10.98
N LEU A 34 -2.88 -3.57 -10.39
CA LEU A 34 -3.47 -4.40 -9.34
C LEU A 34 -4.02 -5.69 -9.98
N PRO A 35 -3.63 -6.88 -9.49
CA PRO A 35 -4.15 -8.13 -10.04
C PRO A 35 -5.67 -8.20 -9.93
N LYS A 36 -6.32 -8.84 -10.92
CA LYS A 36 -7.77 -9.05 -10.90
C LYS A 36 -8.18 -9.76 -9.61
N GLY A 37 -9.27 -9.28 -9.01
CA GLY A 37 -9.83 -9.83 -7.78
C GLY A 37 -9.37 -9.14 -6.51
N PHE A 38 -8.34 -8.30 -6.55
CA PHE A 38 -8.00 -7.43 -5.42
C PHE A 38 -8.88 -6.17 -5.44
N GLU A 39 -9.08 -5.58 -4.27
CA GLU A 39 -9.98 -4.44 -4.10
C GLU A 39 -9.29 -3.28 -3.36
N GLU A 40 -9.64 -2.05 -3.75
CA GLU A 40 -9.23 -0.83 -3.04
C GLU A 40 -10.28 -0.47 -1.99
N GLN A 41 -9.83 -0.26 -0.75
CA GLN A 41 -10.69 0.17 0.35
C GLN A 41 -9.88 0.92 1.42
N MET A 42 -10.59 1.51 2.38
CA MET A 42 -9.93 2.02 3.58
C MET A 42 -9.51 0.85 4.48
N SER A 43 -8.22 0.79 4.82
CA SER A 43 -7.67 -0.25 5.71
C SER A 43 -6.77 0.42 6.75
N TYR A 44 -7.00 0.15 8.04
CA TYR A 44 -6.22 0.74 9.14
C TYR A 44 -6.06 2.28 9.08
N GLY A 45 -7.06 3.00 8.54
CA GLY A 45 -7.04 4.47 8.40
C GLY A 45 -6.14 4.99 7.28
N MET A 46 -5.85 4.16 6.27
CA MET A 46 -5.06 4.50 5.08
C MET A 46 -5.65 3.81 3.83
N LEU A 47 -5.14 4.16 2.66
CA LEU A 47 -5.51 3.47 1.42
C LEU A 47 -4.94 2.06 1.47
N GLY A 48 -5.80 1.06 1.33
CA GLY A 48 -5.43 -0.35 1.30
C GLY A 48 -5.91 -1.03 0.04
N TYR A 49 -5.03 -1.84 -0.52
CA TYR A 49 -5.32 -2.78 -1.60
C TYR A 49 -5.25 -4.16 -0.99
N VAL A 50 -6.37 -4.87 -1.01
CA VAL A 50 -6.56 -6.08 -0.21
C VAL A 50 -7.01 -7.24 -1.08
N VAL A 51 -6.73 -8.45 -0.60
CA VAL A 51 -7.41 -9.64 -1.10
C VAL A 51 -8.76 -9.73 -0.39
N PRO A 52 -9.90 -9.63 -1.09
CA PRO A 52 -11.20 -9.78 -0.48
C PRO A 52 -11.39 -11.22 0.00
N ARG A 53 -12.21 -11.37 1.04
CA ARG A 53 -12.56 -12.68 1.63
C ARG A 53 -13.10 -13.66 0.59
N SER A 54 -13.81 -13.18 -0.42
CA SER A 54 -14.39 -13.99 -1.50
C SER A 54 -13.36 -14.86 -2.24
N LEU A 55 -12.07 -14.51 -2.17
CA LEU A 55 -10.98 -15.26 -2.79
C LEU A 55 -10.22 -16.18 -1.83
N TYR A 56 -10.62 -16.24 -0.55
CA TYR A 56 -9.88 -17.03 0.44
C TYR A 56 -10.18 -18.52 0.27
N PRO A 57 -9.16 -19.39 0.39
CA PRO A 57 -9.38 -20.82 0.55
C PRO A 57 -10.24 -21.10 1.78
N GLU A 58 -11.02 -22.18 1.71
CA GLU A 58 -11.80 -22.66 2.85
C GLU A 58 -10.85 -22.96 4.03
N GLY A 59 -11.16 -22.43 5.22
CA GLY A 59 -10.34 -22.60 6.43
C GLY A 59 -9.13 -21.66 6.59
N TYR A 60 -8.90 -20.71 5.67
CA TYR A 60 -7.68 -19.88 5.64
C TYR A 60 -7.48 -18.92 6.84
N HIS A 61 -8.50 -18.62 7.67
CA HIS A 61 -8.32 -17.80 8.88
C HIS A 61 -9.52 -17.88 9.86
N SER A 62 -9.24 -17.93 11.17
CA SER A 62 -10.26 -18.05 12.24
C SER A 62 -10.93 -16.73 12.66
N SER A 63 -10.43 -15.58 12.20
CA SER A 63 -11.01 -14.24 12.44
C SER A 63 -11.43 -13.60 11.11
N PRO A 64 -12.68 -13.80 10.65
CA PRO A 64 -13.10 -13.57 9.27
C PRO A 64 -13.43 -12.12 8.90
N GLU A 65 -13.28 -11.16 9.81
CA GLU A 65 -13.82 -9.80 9.63
C GLU A 65 -12.92 -8.88 8.81
N LEU A 66 -11.62 -9.17 8.71
CA LEU A 66 -10.66 -8.28 8.05
C LEU A 66 -10.07 -8.91 6.78
N PRO A 67 -10.05 -8.18 5.65
CA PRO A 67 -9.40 -8.65 4.43
C PRO A 67 -7.87 -8.55 4.53
N LEU A 68 -7.16 -9.28 3.66
CA LEU A 68 -5.73 -9.53 3.78
C LEU A 68 -5.01 -8.34 3.14
N PRO A 69 -4.22 -7.58 3.91
CA PRO A 69 -3.52 -6.42 3.38
C PRO A 69 -2.43 -6.86 2.40
N PHE A 70 -2.52 -6.38 1.17
CA PHE A 70 -1.50 -6.60 0.15
C PHE A 70 -0.58 -5.38 0.00
N ILE A 71 -1.15 -4.22 -0.32
CA ILE A 71 -0.44 -2.95 -0.41
C ILE A 71 -1.20 -1.90 0.41
N ASN A 72 -0.51 -1.01 1.11
CA ASN A 72 -1.13 0.16 1.71
C ASN A 72 -0.32 1.43 1.43
N ILE A 73 -1.00 2.55 1.23
CA ILE A 73 -0.38 3.87 1.02
C ILE A 73 -0.81 4.79 2.16
N ARG A 74 0.17 5.35 2.88
CA ARG A 74 -0.09 6.22 4.03
C ARG A 74 0.66 7.53 3.96
N SER A 75 -0.06 8.63 4.10
CA SER A 75 0.53 9.94 4.40
C SER A 75 0.99 10.00 5.86
N GLN A 76 2.29 10.14 6.08
CA GLN A 76 2.90 10.39 7.40
C GLN A 76 3.33 11.86 7.50
N LYS A 77 3.72 12.29 8.71
CA LYS A 77 4.07 13.69 8.97
C LYS A 77 5.17 14.21 8.01
N ASN A 78 6.18 13.39 7.73
CA ASN A 78 7.36 13.81 6.97
C ASN A 78 7.48 13.10 5.60
N PHE A 79 6.86 11.94 5.41
CA PHE A 79 7.02 11.10 4.23
C PHE A 79 5.70 10.44 3.82
N VAL A 80 5.67 9.84 2.62
CA VAL A 80 4.58 8.94 2.20
C VAL A 80 5.13 7.53 2.30
N ALA A 81 4.45 6.67 3.06
CA ALA A 81 4.85 5.29 3.22
C ALA A 81 4.07 4.38 2.27
N ILE A 82 4.78 3.46 1.62
CA ILE A 82 4.18 2.33 0.91
C ILE A 82 4.49 1.07 1.70
N TYR A 83 3.44 0.39 2.15
CA TYR A 83 3.55 -0.92 2.78
C TYR A 83 3.25 -1.97 1.72
N HIS A 84 4.21 -2.86 1.43
CA HIS A 84 4.05 -3.92 0.44
C HIS A 84 4.33 -5.28 1.09
N SER A 85 3.28 -6.06 1.33
CA SER A 85 3.37 -7.37 1.98
C SER A 85 4.18 -8.37 1.13
N GLY A 86 4.06 -8.29 -0.20
CA GLY A 86 4.84 -9.14 -1.12
C GLY A 86 6.36 -8.97 -1.02
N ILE A 87 6.87 -7.73 -0.92
CA ILE A 87 8.31 -7.45 -0.75
C ILE A 87 8.85 -8.09 0.54
N TYR A 88 8.03 -8.18 1.57
CA TYR A 88 8.40 -8.86 2.81
C TYR A 88 8.37 -10.39 2.69
N ALA A 89 7.41 -10.93 1.94
CA ALA A 89 7.14 -12.37 1.87
C ALA A 89 7.99 -13.11 0.82
N ASP A 90 8.44 -12.43 -0.24
CA ASP A 90 9.22 -13.02 -1.33
C ASP A 90 10.65 -12.42 -1.36
N PRO A 91 11.67 -13.18 -0.92
CA PRO A 91 13.06 -12.73 -0.95
C PRO A 91 13.56 -12.34 -2.35
N LYS A 92 13.07 -13.00 -3.42
CA LYS A 92 13.51 -12.69 -4.79
C LYS A 92 13.00 -11.31 -5.21
N LEU A 93 11.76 -10.99 -4.86
CA LEU A 93 11.18 -9.67 -5.10
C LEU A 93 11.91 -8.59 -4.30
N TYR A 94 12.24 -8.88 -3.03
CA TYR A 94 13.02 -7.99 -2.20
C TYR A 94 14.39 -7.68 -2.82
N ASP A 95 15.16 -8.71 -3.17
CA ASP A 95 16.50 -8.56 -3.72
C ASP A 95 16.48 -7.81 -5.05
N TRP A 96 15.51 -8.11 -5.91
CA TRP A 96 15.28 -7.37 -7.15
C TRP A 96 15.01 -5.89 -6.88
N PHE A 97 14.09 -5.57 -5.96
CA PHE A 97 13.73 -4.18 -5.66
C PHE A 97 14.91 -3.38 -5.11
N VAL A 98 15.66 -3.96 -4.16
CA VAL A 98 16.85 -3.32 -3.57
C VAL A 98 17.93 -3.09 -4.62
N GLY A 99 18.13 -4.03 -5.54
CA GLY A 99 19.10 -3.91 -6.64
C GLY A 99 18.68 -2.93 -7.74
N GLU A 100 17.39 -2.82 -8.03
CA GLU A 100 16.85 -1.90 -9.04
C GLU A 100 16.76 -0.46 -8.52
N TYR A 101 16.41 -0.25 -7.25
CA TYR A 101 16.18 1.07 -6.67
C TYR A 101 17.28 2.12 -7.00
N PRO A 102 18.58 1.86 -6.78
CA PRO A 102 19.63 2.86 -7.05
C PRO A 102 19.80 3.22 -8.54
N LYS A 103 19.22 2.43 -9.46
CA LYS A 103 19.25 2.72 -10.91
C LYS A 103 18.28 3.82 -11.30
N TYR A 104 17.19 3.98 -10.54
CA TYR A 104 16.13 4.96 -10.81
C TYR A 104 16.07 6.09 -9.79
N VAL A 105 16.57 5.84 -8.57
CA VAL A 105 16.49 6.78 -7.46
C VAL A 105 17.89 7.09 -6.93
N LYS A 106 18.22 8.38 -6.85
CA LYS A 106 19.54 8.87 -6.40
C LYS A 106 19.74 8.80 -4.88
N THR A 107 18.64 8.85 -4.12
CA THR A 107 18.70 8.80 -2.65
C THR A 107 18.95 7.38 -2.17
N LYS A 108 19.46 7.26 -0.94
CA LYS A 108 19.54 5.96 -0.28
C LYS A 108 18.12 5.41 -0.06
N LEU A 109 17.93 4.12 -0.32
CA LEU A 109 16.69 3.42 -0.01
C LEU A 109 16.44 3.44 1.50
N ASP A 110 15.38 4.11 1.93
CA ASP A 110 14.85 4.08 3.30
C ASP A 110 13.66 3.12 3.35
N MET A 111 13.90 1.90 3.86
CA MET A 111 12.84 0.93 4.06
C MET A 111 13.05 0.07 5.31
N GLY A 112 11.94 -0.32 5.94
CA GLY A 112 11.88 -1.47 6.84
C GLY A 112 11.59 -2.76 6.08
N LYS A 113 11.11 -3.78 6.80
CA LYS A 113 10.79 -5.11 6.22
C LYS A 113 9.74 -5.06 5.09
N SER A 114 8.70 -4.25 5.26
CA SER A 114 7.61 -4.09 4.29
C SER A 114 7.27 -2.63 3.98
N CYS A 115 7.91 -1.67 4.67
CA CYS A 115 7.56 -0.25 4.64
C CYS A 115 8.66 0.53 3.93
N ILE A 116 8.34 1.09 2.77
CA ILE A 116 9.20 1.95 1.95
C ILE A 116 8.79 3.40 2.20
N ARG A 117 9.74 4.30 2.43
CA ARG A 117 9.50 5.71 2.80
C ARG A 117 9.94 6.70 1.73
#